data_AF-A0A1G8GES0-F1
#
_entry.id   AF-A0A1G8GES0-F1
#
_cell.length_a   1.000
_cell.length_b   1.000
_cell.length_c   1.000
_cell.angle_alpha   90.00
_cell.angle_beta   90.00
_cell.angle_gamma   90.00
#
_symmetry.space_group_name_H-M   'P 1'
#
loop_
_entity.id
_entity.type
_entity.pdbx_description
1 polymer ?
#
loop_
_entity_poly.entity_id
_entity_poly.type
_entity_poly.pdbx_seq_one_letter_code
_entity_poly.pdbx_strand_id
1 'polypeptide(L)'
;MTTDLNTLLTALYVKIDDEIGGARCTGRPPLLSDPELVCLAVAQALLGHRSEARWLRFVTRHLTGMFPYLPQRPGYNKRLRSALPLIKRVIRMLAA
;
A
#
# COMPACT_ATOMS: atom_id res chain seq x y z
N MET A 1 5.21 -1.85 21.30
CA MET A 1 4.64 -3.01 20.58
C MET A 1 4.23 -2.61 19.18
N THR A 2 5.15 -2.01 18.41
CA THR A 2 4.97 -1.54 17.02
C THR A 2 5.86 -2.33 16.05
N THR A 3 6.74 -3.17 16.59
CA THR A 3 7.73 -3.97 15.87
C THR A 3 7.08 -5.06 15.03
N ASP A 4 6.10 -5.78 15.58
CA ASP A 4 5.40 -6.85 14.85
C ASP A 4 4.59 -6.31 13.66
N LEU A 5 3.96 -5.14 13.82
CA LEU A 5 3.24 -4.49 12.74
C LEU A 5 4.18 -4.05 11.63
N ASN A 6 5.32 -3.43 11.98
CA ASN A 6 6.32 -3.04 11.01
C ASN A 6 6.90 -4.26 10.28
N THR A 7 7.22 -5.34 10.99
CA THR A 7 7.70 -6.59 10.38
C THR A 7 6.67 -7.19 9.44
N LEU A 8 5.40 -7.23 9.84
CA LEU A 8 4.30 -7.72 8.99
C LEU A 8 4.12 -6.87 7.74
N LEU A 9 4.16 -5.54 7.87
CA LEU A 9 4.04 -4.62 6.74
C LEU A 9 5.23 -4.71 5.78
N THR A 10 6.44 -4.87 6.31
CA THR A 10 7.65 -5.10 5.49
C THR A 10 7.56 -6.42 4.73
N ALA A 11 7.17 -7.51 5.38
CA ALA A 11 7.02 -8.81 4.73
C ALA A 11 5.94 -8.78 3.64
N LEU A 12 4.82 -8.09 3.91
CA LEU A 12 3.76 -7.86 2.94
C LEU A 12 4.26 -7.02 1.76
N TYR A 13 5.02 -5.96 2.03
CA TYR A 13 5.60 -5.10 0.99
C TYR A 13 6.51 -5.91 0.06
N VAL A 14 7.44 -6.70 0.61
CA VAL A 14 8.35 -7.55 -0.17
C VAL A 14 7.56 -8.55 -1.01
N LYS A 15 6.56 -9.22 -0.44
CA LYS A 15 5.75 -10.20 -1.17
C LYS A 15 4.91 -9.56 -2.29
N ILE A 16 4.39 -8.36 -2.08
CA ILE A 16 3.66 -7.61 -3.12
C ILE A 16 4.61 -7.12 -4.20
N ASP A 17 5.81 -6.64 -3.83
CA ASP A 17 6.82 -6.15 -4.77
C ASP A 17 7.37 -7.28 -5.65
N ASP A 18 7.62 -8.47 -5.10
CA ASP A 18 8.02 -9.65 -5.88
C ASP A 18 6.94 -10.09 -6.88
N GLU A 19 5.66 -10.01 -6.49
CA GLU A 19 4.52 -10.43 -7.33
C GLU A 19 4.11 -9.39 -8.38
N ILE A 20 4.33 -8.10 -8.10
CA ILE A 20 4.08 -6.99 -9.03
C ILE A 20 5.33 -6.66 -9.86
N GLY A 21 6.51 -7.12 -9.42
CA GLY A 21 7.85 -6.85 -9.93
C GLY A 21 8.08 -7.30 -11.36
N GLY A 22 7.45 -6.63 -12.31
CA GLY A 22 7.58 -6.90 -13.74
C GLY A 22 7.74 -5.65 -14.62
N ALA A 23 7.46 -4.45 -14.11
CA ALA A 23 7.55 -3.24 -14.94
C ALA A 23 8.29 -2.11 -14.22
N ARG A 24 9.63 -2.16 -14.28
CA ARG A 24 10.43 -0.93 -14.16
C ARG A 24 10.13 -0.07 -15.39
N CYS A 25 9.11 0.77 -15.31
CA CYS A 25 8.80 1.73 -16.36
C CYS A 25 10.06 2.58 -16.64
N THR A 26 10.53 2.58 -17.88
CA THR A 26 11.60 3.44 -18.35
C THR A 26 11.09 4.89 -18.41
N GLY A 27 11.16 5.62 -17.30
CA GLY A 27 10.66 6.98 -17.16
C GLY A 27 10.89 7.55 -15.75
N ARG A 28 10.44 8.80 -15.49
CA ARG A 28 10.48 9.40 -14.15
C ARG A 28 9.66 8.50 -13.21
N PRO A 29 10.28 7.87 -12.19
CA PRO A 29 9.54 6.96 -11.32
C PRO A 29 8.39 7.73 -10.67
N PRO A 30 7.15 7.19 -10.69
CA PRO A 30 6.05 7.84 -10.04
C PRO A 30 6.38 7.98 -8.54
N LEU A 31 6.10 9.14 -7.94
CA LEU A 31 6.36 9.37 -6.51
C LEU A 31 5.68 8.32 -5.61
N LEU A 32 4.62 7.67 -6.09
CA LEU A 32 4.08 6.46 -5.48
C LEU A 32 3.98 5.37 -6.53
N SER A 33 4.62 4.24 -6.30
CA SER A 33 4.55 3.06 -7.17
C SER A 33 3.28 2.26 -6.90
N ASP A 34 2.76 1.57 -7.91
CA ASP A 34 1.59 0.68 -7.78
C ASP A 34 1.72 -0.33 -6.62
N PRO A 35 2.88 -0.98 -6.35
CA PRO A 35 3.05 -1.85 -5.18
C PRO A 35 2.89 -1.12 -3.84
N GLU A 36 3.36 0.12 -3.71
CA GLU A 36 3.20 0.92 -2.48
C GLU A 36 1.72 1.22 -2.20
N LEU A 37 0.96 1.53 -3.26
CA LEU A 37 -0.48 1.80 -3.17
C LEU A 37 -1.27 0.56 -2.78
N VAL A 38 -0.91 -0.58 -3.36
CA VAL A 38 -1.53 -1.88 -3.03
C VAL A 38 -1.17 -2.30 -1.61
N CYS A 39 0.09 -2.13 -1.18
CA CYS A 39 0.51 -2.40 0.20
C CYS A 39 -0.31 -1.56 1.21
N LEU A 40 -0.49 -0.26 0.96
CA LEU A 40 -1.33 0.59 1.81
C LEU A 40 -2.79 0.14 1.84
N ALA A 41 -3.34 -0.28 0.70
CA ALA A 41 -4.73 -0.75 0.62
C ALA A 41 -4.94 -2.08 1.34
N VAL A 42 -4.00 -3.03 1.21
CA VAL A 42 -4.06 -4.31 1.91
C VAL A 42 -3.85 -4.12 3.40
N ALA A 43 -2.88 -3.29 3.82
CA ALA A 43 -2.68 -2.93 5.22
C ALA A 43 -3.92 -2.28 5.83
N GLN A 44 -4.60 -1.40 5.09
CA GLN A 44 -5.88 -0.83 5.52
C GLN A 44 -6.93 -1.92 5.78
N ALA A 45 -7.02 -2.92 4.88
CA ALA A 45 -7.95 -4.04 5.00
C ALA A 45 -7.61 -4.97 6.18
N LEU A 46 -6.33 -5.32 6.35
CA LEU A 46 -5.84 -6.15 7.45
C LEU A 46 -6.06 -5.49 8.83
N LEU A 47 -5.87 -4.17 8.91
CA LEU A 47 -6.07 -3.41 10.14
C LEU A 47 -7.55 -3.01 10.37
N GLY A 48 -8.45 -3.38 9.46
CA GLY A 48 -9.89 -3.11 9.59
C GLY A 48 -10.28 -1.64 9.49
N HIS A 49 -9.41 -0.79 8.92
CA HIS A 49 -9.69 0.64 8.80
C HIS A 49 -10.66 0.92 7.64
N ARG A 50 -11.92 1.20 7.97
CA ARG A 50 -12.96 1.52 6.97
C ARG A 50 -12.93 2.98 6.48
N SER A 51 -12.26 3.87 7.22
CA SER A 51 -12.14 5.29 6.89
C SER A 51 -10.75 5.61 6.36
N GLU A 52 -10.67 5.98 5.08
CA GLU A 52 -9.43 6.38 4.39
C GLU A 52 -8.77 7.58 5.10
N ALA A 53 -9.57 8.52 5.60
CA ALA A 53 -9.07 9.69 6.33
C ALA A 53 -8.39 9.33 7.65
N ARG A 54 -8.91 8.32 8.36
CA ARG A 54 -8.32 7.78 9.59
C ARG A 54 -7.09 6.93 9.28
N TRP A 55 -7.17 6.13 8.22
CA TRP A 55 -6.06 5.35 7.71
C TRP A 55 -4.87 6.24 7.35
N LEU A 56 -5.06 7.24 6.50
CA LEU A 56 -3.99 8.16 6.10
C LEU A 56 -3.37 8.87 7.31
N ARG A 57 -4.15 9.32 8.29
CA ARG A 57 -3.61 9.89 9.54
C ARG A 57 -2.75 8.89 10.32
N PHE A 58 -3.13 7.62 10.34
CA PHE A 58 -2.37 6.56 11.01
C PHE A 58 -1.05 6.29 10.28
N VAL A 59 -1.10 6.13 8.96
CA VAL A 59 0.07 5.89 8.10
C VAL A 59 1.04 7.07 8.16
N THR A 60 0.56 8.31 8.10
CA THR A 60 1.41 9.51 8.23
C THR A 60 2.08 9.62 9.60
N ARG A 61 1.57 8.94 10.63
CA ARG A 61 2.16 8.94 11.98
C ARG A 61 3.08 7.75 12.26
N HIS A 62 2.80 6.58 11.67
CA HIS A 62 3.51 5.34 11.99
C HIS A 62 4.39 4.81 10.86
N LEU A 63 4.10 5.17 9.60
CA LEU A 63 4.68 4.56 8.40
C LEU A 63 5.36 5.59 7.47
N THR A 64 5.51 6.83 7.93
CA THR A 64 6.20 7.92 7.22
C THR A 64 7.66 7.57 6.88
N GLY A 65 8.29 6.70 7.67
CA GLY A 65 9.65 6.21 7.41
C GLY A 65 9.73 5.02 6.47
N MET A 66 8.61 4.33 6.20
CA MET A 66 8.57 3.15 5.32
C MET A 66 8.20 3.50 3.88
N PHE A 67 7.46 4.59 3.67
CA PHE A 67 7.06 5.04 2.34
C PHE A 67 7.73 6.36 1.99
N PRO A 68 8.44 6.47 0.85
CA PRO A 68 9.12 7.70 0.45
C PRO A 68 8.14 8.84 0.14
N TYR A 69 6.89 8.51 -0.17
CA TYR A 69 5.83 9.48 -0.41
C TYR A 69 4.51 8.98 0.18
N LEU A 70 3.74 9.89 0.77
CA LEU A 70 2.39 9.62 1.24
C LEU A 70 1.40 10.48 0.47
N PRO A 71 0.44 9.88 -0.25
CA PRO A 71 -0.48 10.63 -1.08
C PRO A 71 -1.45 11.41 -0.20
N GLN A 72 -1.77 12.64 -0.62
CA GLN A 72 -2.85 13.40 0.01
C GLN A 72 -4.20 12.71 -0.25
N ARG A 73 -5.18 12.93 0.64
CA ARG A 73 -6.53 12.32 0.60
C ARG A 73 -7.15 12.21 -0.80
N PRO A 74 -7.25 13.27 -1.61
CA PRO A 74 -7.86 13.18 -2.94
C PRO A 74 -7.03 12.33 -3.92
N GLY A 75 -5.70 12.40 -3.82
CA GLY A 75 -4.79 11.59 -4.64
C GLY A 75 -4.84 10.11 -4.29
N TYR A 76 -4.95 9.80 -2.99
CA TYR A 76 -5.11 8.42 -2.53
C TYR A 76 -6.38 7.79 -3.07
N ASN A 77 -7.54 8.43 -2.90
CA ASN A 77 -8.83 7.86 -3.31
C ASN A 77 -8.94 7.67 -4.82
N LYS A 78 -8.42 8.61 -5.62
CA LYS A 78 -8.43 8.48 -7.09
C LYS A 78 -7.59 7.28 -7.53
N ARG A 79 -6.40 7.11 -6.94
CA ARG A 79 -5.49 6.01 -7.30
C ARG A 79 -5.94 4.67 -6.72
N LEU A 80 -6.56 4.67 -5.54
CA LEU A 80 -7.17 3.49 -4.96
C LEU A 80 -8.26 2.94 -5.88
N ARG A 81 -9.12 3.81 -6.42
CA ARG A 81 -10.16 3.44 -7.39
C ARG A 81 -9.59 2.85 -8.67
N SER A 82 -8.50 3.40 -9.21
CA SER A 82 -7.85 2.84 -10.41
C SER A 82 -7.13 1.52 -10.11
N ALA A 83 -6.58 1.35 -8.91
CA ALA A 83 -5.86 0.16 -8.48
C ALA A 83 -6.76 -0.95 -7.91
N LEU A 84 -8.08 -0.74 -7.79
CA LEU A 84 -9.05 -1.74 -7.34
C LEU A 84 -8.88 -3.14 -7.97
N PRO A 85 -8.71 -3.30 -9.30
CA PRO A 85 -8.50 -4.63 -9.89
C PRO A 85 -7.23 -5.31 -9.38
N LEU A 86 -6.14 -4.57 -9.18
CA LEU A 86 -4.88 -5.08 -8.63
C LEU A 86 -5.04 -5.46 -7.16
N ILE A 87 -5.69 -4.61 -6.37
CA ILE A 87 -5.96 -4.87 -4.95
C ILE A 87 -6.79 -6.15 -4.79
N LYS A 88 -7.83 -6.34 -5.60
CA LYS A 88 -8.64 -7.57 -5.59
C LYS A 88 -7.82 -8.82 -5.96
N ARG A 89 -6.86 -8.71 -6.87
CA ARG A 89 -5.97 -9.80 -7.25
C ARG A 89 -5.03 -10.17 -6.10
N VAL A 90 -4.41 -9.19 -5.45
CA VAL A 90 -3.52 -9.42 -4.30
C VAL A 90 -4.29 -9.97 -3.10
N ILE A 91 -5.48 -9.46 -2.80
CA ILE A 91 -6.34 -10.01 -1.73
C ILE A 91 -6.69 -11.47 -2.03
N ARG A 92 -7.01 -11.82 -3.28
CA ARG A 92 -7.25 -13.23 -3.65
C ARG A 92 -6.01 -14.10 -3.52
N MET A 93 -4.83 -13.59 -3.87
CA MET A 93 -3.57 -14.32 -3.69
C MET A 93 -3.23 -14.54 -2.21
N LEU A 94 -3.50 -13.57 -1.35
CA LEU A 94 -3.28 -13.68 0.10
C LEU A 94 -4.30 -14.58 0.81
N ALA A 95 -5.46 -14.82 0.18
CA ALA A 95 -6.51 -15.68 0.70
C ALA A 95 -6.40 -17.15 0.20
N ALA A 96 -5.44 -17.44 -0.68
CA ALA A 96 -5.13 -18.78 -1.18
C ALA A 96 -4.10 -19.47 -0.27
#